data_AF-A0A0H5RFM9-F1
#
_entry.id   AF-A0A0H5RFM9-F1
#
_cell.length_a   1.000
_cell.length_b   1.000
_cell.length_c   1.000
_cell.angle_alpha   90.00
_cell.angle_beta   90.00
_cell.angle_gamma   90.00
#
_symmetry.space_group_name_H-M   'P 1'
#
loop_
_entity.id
_entity.type
_entity.pdbx_description
1 polymer ?
#
loop_
_entity_poly.entity_id
_entity_poly.type
_entity_poly.pdbx_seq_one_letter_code
_entity_poly.pdbx_strand_id
1 'polypeptide(L)'
;MCNRALNNGLPAYRRHRLYTEVIKRDMWQLKLGRDPPAKVTPIRLTLKPGATPFRAKSRRYAETHKHFMHDHVKSLESNDFVFRNSHSRYASACHVVDKKDVDVRGHRITIDTKEVNKCTERVARPMPTSTPF
;
A
#
# COMPACT_ATOMS: atom_id res chain seq x y z
N MET A 1 -14.79 9.44 -14.00
CA MET A 1 -15.46 9.74 -12.71
C MET A 1 -16.93 10.13 -12.90
N CYS A 2 -17.25 11.22 -13.62
CA CYS A 2 -18.64 11.66 -13.80
C CYS A 2 -19.56 10.62 -14.46
N ASN A 3 -19.11 9.95 -15.54
CA ASN A 3 -19.92 8.91 -16.19
C ASN A 3 -20.15 7.70 -15.27
N ARG A 4 -19.15 7.33 -14.46
CA ARG A 4 -19.32 6.29 -13.43
C ARG A 4 -20.38 6.71 -12.41
N ALA A 5 -20.37 7.96 -11.95
CA ALA A 5 -21.37 8.45 -11.00
C ALA A 5 -22.79 8.44 -11.60
N LEU A 6 -22.97 8.83 -12.86
CA LEU A 6 -24.26 8.75 -13.55
C LEU A 6 -24.75 7.30 -13.65
N ASN A 7 -23.88 6.37 -14.02
CA ASN A 7 -24.20 4.94 -14.09
C ASN A 7 -24.54 4.34 -12.72
N ASN A 8 -24.13 4.98 -11.62
CA ASN A 8 -24.44 4.58 -10.25
C ASN A 8 -25.60 5.41 -9.64
N GLY A 9 -26.40 6.08 -10.47
CA GLY A 9 -27.64 6.74 -10.02
C GLY A 9 -27.52 8.23 -9.70
N LEU A 10 -26.41 8.90 -10.03
CA LEU A 10 -26.35 10.36 -9.93
C LEU A 10 -27.34 11.00 -10.94
N PRO A 11 -28.24 11.90 -10.50
CA PRO A 11 -29.11 12.63 -11.42
C PRO A 11 -28.32 13.46 -12.43
N ALA A 12 -28.72 13.40 -13.70
CA ALA A 12 -28.01 14.04 -14.81
C ALA A 12 -27.77 15.55 -14.61
N TYR A 13 -28.73 16.26 -14.00
CA TYR A 13 -28.61 17.70 -13.72
C TYR A 13 -27.48 18.05 -12.72
N ARG A 14 -27.05 17.10 -11.88
CA ARG A 14 -25.93 17.29 -10.94
C ARG A 14 -24.56 17.07 -11.58
N ARG A 15 -24.50 16.55 -12.82
CA ARG A 15 -23.23 16.24 -13.51
C ARG A 15 -22.31 17.45 -13.59
N HIS A 16 -22.85 18.61 -13.98
CA HIS A 16 -22.05 19.82 -14.14
C HIS A 16 -21.46 20.27 -12.79
N ARG A 17 -22.29 20.32 -11.74
CA ARG A 17 -21.82 20.66 -10.39
C ARG A 17 -20.75 19.68 -9.90
N LEU A 18 -20.94 18.37 -10.09
CA LEU A 18 -19.94 17.37 -9.71
C LEU A 18 -18.63 17.56 -10.46
N TYR A 19 -18.69 17.76 -11.78
CA TYR A 19 -17.50 18.01 -12.59
C TYR A 19 -16.74 19.22 -12.05
N THR A 20 -17.44 20.33 -11.85
CA THR A 20 -16.89 21.58 -11.30
C THR A 20 -16.22 21.36 -9.94
N GLU A 21 -16.82 20.62 -9.01
CA GLU A 21 -16.18 20.34 -7.71
C GLU A 21 -14.98 19.40 -7.80
N VAL A 22 -15.02 18.40 -8.68
CA VAL A 22 -13.91 17.45 -8.85
C VAL A 22 -12.69 18.13 -9.45
N ILE A 23 -12.87 18.98 -10.48
CA ILE A 23 -11.73 19.64 -11.14
C ILE A 23 -11.16 20.81 -10.33
N LYS A 24 -11.93 21.37 -9.41
CA LYS A 24 -11.49 22.50 -8.57
C LYS A 24 -10.28 22.19 -7.71
N ARG A 25 -10.04 20.92 -7.38
CA ARG A 25 -8.99 20.50 -6.45
C ARG A 25 -8.19 19.36 -7.02
N ASP A 26 -6.87 19.53 -7.08
CA ASP A 26 -5.93 18.48 -7.46
C ASP A 26 -5.60 17.58 -6.25
N MET A 27 -6.61 16.88 -5.74
CA MET A 27 -6.49 16.01 -4.56
C MET A 27 -6.92 14.57 -4.85
N TRP A 28 -7.46 14.31 -6.05
CA TRP A 28 -8.10 13.06 -6.39
C TRP A 28 -7.12 12.14 -7.11
N GLN A 29 -6.73 11.06 -6.45
CA GLN A 29 -5.87 10.05 -7.07
C GLN A 29 -6.72 8.97 -7.74
N LEU A 30 -6.60 8.86 -9.07
CA LEU A 30 -7.23 7.79 -9.85
C LEU A 30 -6.35 6.56 -9.98
N LYS A 31 -5.04 6.75 -9.89
CA LYS A 31 -4.01 5.73 -9.93
C LYS A 31 -2.93 6.11 -8.94
N LEU A 32 -2.20 5.11 -8.47
CA LEU A 32 -0.99 5.32 -7.71
C LEU A 32 0.02 6.07 -8.58
N GLY A 33 0.54 7.19 -8.08
CA GLY A 33 1.50 8.02 -8.77
C GLY A 33 2.70 8.36 -7.88
N ARG A 34 3.69 9.02 -8.48
CA ARG A 34 4.90 9.49 -7.80
C ARG A 34 4.64 10.81 -7.08
N ASP A 35 3.72 10.78 -6.13
CA ASP A 35 3.43 11.94 -5.29
C ASP A 35 4.62 12.23 -4.37
N PRO A 36 4.91 13.52 -4.07
CA PRO A 36 5.98 13.85 -3.15
C PRO A 36 5.71 13.24 -1.77
N PRO A 37 6.75 12.78 -1.06
CA PRO A 37 6.58 12.28 0.30
C PRO A 37 5.98 13.35 1.20
N ALA A 38 5.26 12.91 2.23
CA ALA A 38 4.75 13.82 3.24
C ALA A 38 5.89 14.65 3.84
N LYS A 39 5.63 15.95 4.09
CA LYS A 39 6.58 16.89 4.70
C LYS A 39 6.71 16.64 6.21
N VAL A 40 7.13 15.44 6.58
CA VAL A 40 7.31 14.99 7.96
C VAL A 40 8.66 14.30 8.10
N THR A 41 9.23 14.33 9.30
CA THR A 41 10.47 13.63 9.60
C THR A 41 10.29 12.12 9.33
N PRO A 42 11.20 11.48 8.57
CA PRO A 42 11.14 10.05 8.33
C PRO A 42 11.14 9.25 9.64
N ILE A 43 10.28 8.23 9.71
CA ILE A 43 10.20 7.34 10.86
C ILE A 43 11.49 6.52 10.96
N ARG A 44 12.12 6.52 12.13
CA ARG A 44 13.22 5.63 12.47
C ARG A 44 12.71 4.51 13.36
N LEU A 45 12.97 3.26 12.97
CA LEU A 45 12.64 2.08 13.77
C LEU A 45 13.83 1.69 14.63
N THR A 46 13.60 1.48 15.93
CA THR A 46 14.60 0.94 16.85
C THR A 46 14.37 -0.56 17.02
N LEU A 47 15.42 -1.36 16.85
CA LEU A 47 15.39 -2.78 17.15
C LEU A 47 15.82 -3.00 18.60
N LYS A 48 15.19 -3.97 19.27
CA LYS A 48 15.53 -4.39 20.63
C LYS A 48 16.99 -4.85 20.72
N PRO A 49 17.65 -4.69 21.88
CA PRO A 49 18.97 -5.25 22.12
C PRO A 49 19.02 -6.75 21.80
N GLY A 50 20.06 -7.18 21.07
CA GLY A 50 20.23 -8.58 20.67
C GLY A 50 19.39 -9.04 19.48
N ALA A 51 18.69 -8.13 18.78
CA ALA A 51 17.96 -8.48 17.56
C ALA A 51 18.90 -9.08 16.49
N THR A 52 18.57 -10.28 16.03
CA THR A 52 19.31 -10.96 14.96
C THR A 52 18.60 -10.80 13.61
N PRO A 53 19.36 -10.65 12.51
CA PRO A 53 18.77 -10.65 11.19
C PRO A 53 18.11 -11.98 10.86
N PHE A 54 16.97 -11.94 10.19
CA PHE A 54 16.29 -13.13 9.69
C PHE A 54 16.06 -13.03 8.18
N ARG A 55 16.13 -14.17 7.50
CA ARG A 55 15.75 -14.28 6.08
C ARG A 55 14.74 -15.39 5.91
N ALA A 56 13.56 -15.04 5.41
CA ALA A 56 12.55 -16.00 5.06
C ALA A 56 13.07 -16.94 3.95
N LYS A 57 12.66 -18.20 4.01
CA LYS A 57 13.00 -19.19 2.98
C LYS A 57 12.38 -18.80 1.64
N SER A 58 13.06 -19.15 0.55
CA SER A 58 12.53 -18.99 -0.81
C SER A 58 11.20 -19.74 -0.96
N ARG A 59 10.26 -19.15 -1.70
CA ARG A 59 8.93 -19.71 -1.95
C ARG A 59 8.72 -19.94 -3.44
N ARG A 60 8.02 -21.02 -3.76
CA ARG A 60 7.50 -21.26 -5.11
C ARG A 60 6.15 -20.55 -5.25
N TYR A 61 6.01 -19.77 -6.31
CA TYR A 61 4.76 -19.11 -6.67
C TYR A 61 4.25 -19.67 -8.00
N ALA A 62 2.92 -19.68 -8.17
CA ALA A 62 2.30 -19.94 -9.47
C ALA A 62 2.74 -18.88 -10.49
N GLU A 63 2.72 -19.22 -11.77
CA GLU A 63 3.26 -18.34 -12.81
C GLU A 63 2.48 -17.02 -12.94
N THR A 64 1.16 -17.06 -12.75
CA THR A 64 0.29 -15.88 -12.67
C THR A 64 0.70 -14.95 -11.54
N HIS A 65 1.01 -15.50 -10.36
CA HIS A 65 1.46 -14.75 -9.19
C HIS A 65 2.85 -14.13 -9.43
N LYS A 66 3.77 -14.83 -10.11
CA LYS A 66 5.09 -14.28 -10.44
C LYS A 66 4.98 -13.06 -11.36
N HIS A 67 4.21 -13.17 -12.44
CA HIS A 67 3.98 -12.06 -13.36
C HIS A 67 3.38 -10.85 -12.63
N PHE A 68 2.33 -11.09 -11.84
CA PHE A 68 1.74 -10.03 -11.03
C PHE A 68 2.74 -9.38 -10.08
N MET A 69 3.54 -10.17 -9.35
CA MET A 69 4.53 -9.63 -8.43
C MET A 69 5.59 -8.80 -9.15
N HIS A 70 6.08 -9.28 -10.29
CA HIS A 70 7.07 -8.56 -11.09
C HIS A 70 6.53 -7.20 -11.53
N ASP A 71 5.34 -7.17 -12.15
CA ASP A 71 4.75 -5.94 -12.66
C ASP A 71 4.37 -4.97 -11.53
N HIS A 72 3.87 -5.50 -10.42
CA HIS A 72 3.51 -4.70 -9.27
C HIS A 72 4.74 -4.07 -8.60
N VAL A 73 5.81 -4.85 -8.35
CA VAL A 73 7.05 -4.32 -7.76
C VAL A 73 7.73 -3.35 -8.70
N LYS A 74 7.74 -3.60 -10.02
CA LYS A 74 8.25 -2.66 -11.01
C LYS A 74 7.50 -1.33 -11.00
N SER A 75 6.17 -1.38 -10.85
CA SER A 75 5.35 -0.18 -10.68
C SER A 75 5.73 0.58 -9.40
N LEU A 76 5.90 -0.11 -8.27
CA LEU A 76 6.34 0.53 -7.02
C LEU A 76 7.75 1.15 -7.12
N GLU A 77 8.68 0.48 -7.79
CA GLU A 77 10.04 0.97 -8.04
C GLU A 77 9.99 2.23 -8.92
N SER A 78 9.17 2.25 -9.98
CA SER A 78 9.01 3.42 -10.86
C SER A 78 8.38 4.65 -10.18
N ASN A 79 7.65 4.43 -9.08
CA ASN A 79 7.05 5.49 -8.27
C ASN A 79 7.90 5.87 -7.04
N ASP A 80 9.14 5.36 -6.92
CA ASP A 80 10.05 5.57 -5.77
C ASP A 80 9.50 5.10 -4.41
N PHE A 81 8.54 4.17 -4.41
CA PHE A 81 7.98 3.65 -3.15
C PHE A 81 8.84 2.54 -2.54
N VAL A 82 9.64 1.89 -3.36
CA VAL A 82 10.59 0.86 -2.96
C VAL A 82 11.89 1.03 -3.74
N PHE A 83 12.99 0.56 -3.17
CA PHE A 83 14.29 0.53 -3.83
C PHE A 83 14.94 -0.83 -3.64
N ARG A 84 15.86 -1.19 -4.54
CA ARG A 84 16.61 -2.45 -4.45
C ARG A 84 17.69 -2.33 -3.37
N ASN A 85 17.64 -3.22 -2.38
CA ASN A 85 18.65 -3.31 -1.32
C ASN A 85 19.28 -4.71 -1.28
N SER A 86 20.32 -4.91 -2.10
CA SER A 86 21.05 -6.18 -2.19
C SER A 86 21.79 -6.56 -0.89
N HIS A 87 22.09 -5.57 -0.04
CA HIS A 87 22.82 -5.77 1.20
C HIS A 87 21.90 -6.02 2.41
N SER A 88 20.58 -6.08 2.22
CA SER A 88 19.65 -6.31 3.32
C SER A 88 19.94 -7.64 4.00
N ARG A 89 20.19 -7.60 5.31
CA ARG A 89 20.32 -8.80 6.14
C ARG A 89 18.95 -9.35 6.56
N TYR A 90 17.88 -8.58 6.38
CA TYR A 90 16.50 -8.94 6.68
C TYR A 90 15.72 -9.24 5.41
N ALA A 91 14.90 -10.30 5.42
CA ALA A 91 13.98 -10.61 4.32
C ALA A 91 12.71 -11.27 4.85
N SER A 92 11.57 -10.63 4.67
CA SER A 92 10.24 -11.18 5.00
C SER A 92 9.66 -12.00 3.86
N ALA A 93 8.79 -12.95 4.19
CA ALA A 93 8.02 -13.68 3.17
C ALA A 93 6.98 -12.76 2.51
N CYS A 94 6.83 -12.91 1.19
CA CYS A 94 5.77 -12.29 0.41
C CYS A 94 4.63 -13.29 0.20
N HIS A 95 3.39 -12.82 0.27
CA HIS A 95 2.18 -13.59 0.03
C HIS A 95 1.32 -12.88 -1.00
N VAL A 96 0.95 -13.61 -2.05
CA VAL A 96 -0.02 -13.13 -3.05
C VAL A 96 -1.40 -13.61 -2.62
N VAL A 97 -2.33 -12.66 -2.50
CA VAL A 97 -3.71 -12.91 -2.05
C VAL A 97 -4.68 -12.36 -3.08
N ASP A 98 -5.73 -13.11 -3.36
CA ASP A 98 -6.76 -12.68 -4.30
C ASP A 98 -7.67 -11.61 -3.68
N LYS A 99 -7.99 -10.59 -4.48
CA LYS A 99 -9.06 -9.65 -4.16
C LYS A 99 -10.38 -10.39 -4.25
N LYS A 100 -11.16 -10.38 -3.16
CA LYS A 100 -12.52 -10.93 -3.12
C LYS A 100 -13.57 -10.05 -3.83
N ASP A 101 -13.15 -8.99 -4.51
CA ASP A 101 -14.05 -8.02 -5.10
C ASP A 101 -14.58 -8.54 -6.44
N VAL A 102 -15.90 -8.47 -6.65
CA VAL A 102 -16.59 -9.10 -7.79
C VAL A 102 -16.31 -8.34 -9.09
N ASP A 103 -16.17 -7.01 -9.01
CA ASP A 103 -15.99 -6.13 -10.16
C ASP A 103 -14.53 -5.96 -10.60
N VAL A 104 -13.58 -6.26 -9.71
CA VAL A 104 -12.13 -6.12 -9.98
C VAL A 104 -11.42 -7.38 -9.51
N ARG A 105 -11.45 -8.42 -10.34
CA ARG A 105 -10.57 -9.59 -10.19
C ARG A 105 -9.12 -9.10 -10.23
N GLY A 106 -8.32 -9.51 -9.25
CA GLY A 106 -6.91 -9.17 -9.19
C GLY A 106 -6.24 -9.68 -7.93
N HIS A 107 -4.93 -9.46 -7.84
CA HIS A 107 -4.12 -9.93 -6.73
C HIS A 107 -3.68 -8.75 -5.84
N ARG A 108 -3.19 -9.06 -4.63
CA ARG A 108 -2.50 -8.15 -3.71
C ARG A 108 -1.23 -8.82 -3.21
N ILE A 109 -0.18 -8.03 -2.99
CA ILE A 109 1.00 -8.47 -2.25
C ILE A 109 0.81 -8.14 -0.76
N THR A 110 1.14 -9.09 0.10
CA THR A 110 1.17 -8.93 1.55
C THR A 110 2.52 -9.42 2.07
N ILE A 111 3.18 -8.67 2.94
CA ILE A 111 4.48 -9.04 3.50
C ILE A 111 4.27 -9.53 4.93
N ASP A 112 4.82 -10.70 5.27
CA ASP A 112 4.80 -11.21 6.64
C ASP A 112 5.85 -10.50 7.50
N THR A 113 5.41 -9.52 8.29
CA THR A 113 6.28 -8.72 9.16
C THR A 113 6.36 -9.26 10.58
N LYS A 114 5.86 -10.46 10.89
CA LYS A 114 5.83 -10.99 12.26
C LYS A 114 7.20 -11.02 12.93
N GLU A 115 8.21 -11.53 12.25
CA GLU A 115 9.57 -11.62 12.81
C GLU A 115 10.21 -10.24 13.01
N VAL A 116 10.04 -9.31 12.07
CA VAL A 116 10.47 -7.90 12.24
C VAL A 116 9.77 -7.26 13.43
N ASN A 117 8.46 -7.45 13.56
CA ASN A 117 7.66 -6.84 14.61
C ASN A 117 8.03 -7.38 16.01
N LYS A 118 8.48 -8.63 16.13
CA LYS A 118 8.96 -9.20 17.40
C LYS A 118 10.22 -8.49 17.91
N CYS A 119 11.14 -8.16 17.01
CA CYS A 119 12.41 -7.53 17.35
C CYS A 119 12.39 -5.99 17.29
N THR A 120 11.30 -5.37 16.84
CA THR A 120 11.13 -3.91 16.85
C THR A 120 10.61 -3.43 18.21
N GLU A 121 11.16 -2.33 18.73
CA GLU A 121 10.65 -1.69 19.93
C GLU A 121 9.26 -1.10 19.70
N ARG A 122 8.37 -1.20 20.70
CA ARG A 122 7.02 -0.66 20.59
C ARG A 122 7.07 0.86 20.73
N VAL A 123 6.62 1.55 19.68
CA VAL A 123 6.40 3.00 19.73
C VAL A 123 4.94 3.25 20.06
N ALA A 124 4.68 4.00 21.14
CA ALA A 124 3.34 4.45 21.48
C ALA A 124 2.79 5.31 20.33
N ARG A 125 1.63 4.93 19.79
CA ARG A 125 0.93 5.74 18.79
C ARG A 125 -0.21 6.47 19.49
N PRO A 126 -0.36 7.79 19.31
CA PRO A 126 -1.48 8.54 19.88
C PRO A 126 -2.74 8.30 19.04
N MET A 127 -3.17 7.05 18.95
CA MET A 127 -4.45 6.72 18.35
C MET A 127 -5.53 7.06 19.38
N PRO A 128 -6.45 8.01 19.08
CA PRO A 128 -7.52 8.34 20.01
C PRO A 128 -8.37 7.09 20.21
N THR A 129 -8.58 6.72 21.48
CA THR A 129 -9.52 5.64 21.81
C THR A 129 -10.91 6.25 21.82
N SER A 130 -11.90 5.56 21.25
CA SER A 130 -13.30 5.97 21.27
C SER A 130 -13.94 5.72 22.64
N THR A 131 -13.30 6.16 23.72
CA THR A 131 -13.90 6.22 25.05
C THR A 131 -14.47 7.62 25.24
N PRO A 132 -15.80 7.79 25.31
CA PRO A 132 -16.38 9.06 25.71
C PRO A 132 -16.04 9.34 27.18
N PHE A 133 -15.68 10.59 27.48
CA PHE A 133 -15.51 11.10 28.85
C PHE A 133 -16.87 11.27 29.53
#